data_AF-A0A7S2QU11-F1
#
_entry.id   AF-A0A7S2QU11-F1
#
_cell.length_a   1.000
_cell.length_b   1.000
_cell.length_c   1.000
_cell.angle_alpha   90.00
_cell.angle_beta   90.00
_cell.angle_gamma   90.00
#
_symmetry.space_group_name_H-M   'P 1'
#
loop_
_entity.id
_entity.type
_entity.pdbx_description
1 polymer ?
#
loop_
_entity_poly.entity_id
_entity_poly.type
_entity_poly.pdbx_seq_one_letter_code
_entity_poly.pdbx_strand_id
1 'polypeptide(L)'
;QSATKDTVLRSRLKHLDLVISPSAHITFKGKSRSMTLIPEEATSFAFIYPSEVLKQRWNTMEECVRAGVVSVGVAHLYQNGGFVYFNNKGKVESVTMIVSASTHRAQSYFNLTDDFHQRMRSRIQFHNPYVLPSWSIKLIERVRWRKVQRPDMRGRHCKYFAWIKPREFIAGHRNPYGAFAYIFHDPDEIPTQEQAKLNRFFPIISAA
;
A
#
# COMPACT_ATOMS: atom_id res chain seq x y z
N GLN A 1 -4.96 22.98 -29.50
CA GLN A 1 -4.47 21.58 -29.53
C GLN A 1 -4.32 20.95 -28.13
N SER A 2 -3.98 21.71 -27.08
CA SER A 2 -3.83 21.15 -25.71
C SER A 2 -5.13 20.56 -25.10
N ALA A 3 -6.29 21.21 -25.28
CA ALA A 3 -7.56 20.74 -24.70
C ALA A 3 -7.98 19.32 -25.16
N THR A 4 -7.75 18.97 -26.43
CA THR A 4 -8.11 17.66 -26.98
C THR A 4 -7.27 16.53 -26.37
N LYS A 5 -5.99 16.79 -26.08
CA LYS A 5 -5.08 15.80 -25.49
C LYS A 5 -5.48 15.47 -24.05
N ASP A 6 -5.86 16.48 -23.27
CA ASP A 6 -6.28 16.31 -21.89
C ASP A 6 -7.58 15.50 -21.77
N THR A 7 -8.55 15.73 -22.67
CA THR A 7 -9.79 14.95 -22.69
C THR A 7 -9.53 13.47 -22.95
N VAL A 8 -8.60 13.14 -23.85
CA VAL A 8 -8.22 11.76 -24.16
C VAL A 8 -7.48 11.11 -22.99
N LEU A 9 -6.57 11.83 -22.33
CA LEU A 9 -5.87 11.29 -21.15
C LEU A 9 -6.85 11.05 -20.00
N ARG A 10 -7.77 11.99 -19.74
CA ARG A 10 -8.79 11.83 -18.70
C ARG A 10 -9.74 10.66 -18.99
N SER A 11 -10.15 10.45 -20.25
CA SER A 11 -11.02 9.32 -20.59
C SER A 11 -10.34 7.97 -20.35
N ARG A 12 -9.02 7.86 -20.57
CA ARG A 12 -8.23 6.67 -20.24
C ARG A 12 -8.16 6.36 -18.75
N LEU A 13 -8.39 7.37 -17.89
CA LEU A 13 -8.39 7.24 -16.42
C LEU A 13 -9.79 6.96 -15.83
N LYS A 14 -10.87 7.07 -16.61
CA LYS A 14 -12.26 6.92 -16.11
C LYS A 14 -12.60 5.54 -15.55
N HIS A 15 -11.77 4.53 -15.81
CA HIS A 15 -11.98 3.14 -15.39
C HIS A 15 -10.93 2.67 -14.38
N LEU A 16 -10.38 3.60 -13.60
CA LEU A 16 -9.43 3.29 -12.55
C LEU A 16 -10.17 3.07 -11.25
N ASP A 17 -10.70 1.85 -11.11
CA ASP A 17 -11.27 1.43 -9.85
C ASP A 17 -10.15 1.20 -8.83
N LEU A 18 -10.22 1.93 -7.72
CA LEU A 18 -9.39 1.68 -6.56
C LEU A 18 -9.98 0.53 -5.77
N VAL A 19 -9.15 -0.48 -5.52
CA VAL A 19 -9.50 -1.56 -4.61
C VAL A 19 -9.03 -1.16 -3.21
N ILE A 20 -9.95 -1.06 -2.26
CA ILE A 20 -9.65 -0.74 -0.87
C ILE A 20 -9.95 -1.92 0.04
N SER A 21 -9.18 -2.07 1.11
CA SER A 21 -9.50 -3.00 2.19
C SER A 21 -10.76 -2.55 2.93
N PRO A 22 -11.42 -3.43 3.70
CA PRO A 22 -12.36 -2.98 4.72
C PRO A 22 -11.71 -1.94 5.64
N SER A 23 -12.50 -0.98 6.09
CA SER A 23 -12.01 0.05 7.01
C SER A 23 -11.72 -0.53 8.39
N ALA A 24 -10.81 0.11 9.12
CA ALA A 24 -10.46 -0.22 10.49
C ALA A 24 -10.30 1.06 11.31
N HIS A 25 -10.60 0.97 12.61
CA HIS A 25 -10.36 2.07 13.54
C HIS A 25 -8.86 2.34 13.70
N ILE A 26 -8.51 3.61 13.79
CA ILE A 26 -7.13 4.01 14.06
C ILE A 26 -6.80 3.72 15.52
N THR A 27 -5.69 3.02 15.74
CA THR A 27 -5.20 2.66 17.09
C THR A 27 -4.01 3.50 17.54
N PHE A 28 -3.37 4.24 16.63
CA PHE A 28 -2.30 5.18 16.94
C PHE A 28 -2.78 6.38 17.76
N LYS A 29 -2.02 6.75 18.79
CA LYS A 29 -2.27 7.89 19.68
C LYS A 29 -1.01 8.76 19.82
N GLY A 30 -1.20 10.03 20.23
CA GLY A 30 -0.12 10.94 20.60
C GLY A 30 0.99 11.07 19.54
N LYS A 31 2.25 11.01 19.99
CA LYS A 31 3.45 11.16 19.14
C LYS A 31 3.51 10.14 17.99
N SER A 32 3.13 8.88 18.22
CA SER A 32 3.17 7.87 17.16
C SER A 32 2.18 8.17 16.04
N ARG A 33 1.06 8.84 16.34
CA ARG A 33 0.08 9.30 15.35
C ARG A 33 0.64 10.43 14.49
N SER A 34 1.27 11.44 15.11
CA SER A 34 1.88 12.55 14.36
C SER A 34 3.05 12.09 13.49
N MET A 35 3.87 11.16 13.98
CA MET A 35 4.99 10.57 13.23
C MET A 35 4.56 9.74 12.02
N THR A 36 3.31 9.28 11.98
CA THR A 36 2.74 8.51 10.86
C THR A 36 1.88 9.36 9.91
N LEU A 37 1.85 10.69 10.11
CA LEU A 37 1.02 11.66 9.36
C LEU A 37 -0.46 11.28 9.31
N ILE A 38 -0.96 10.63 10.36
CA ILE A 38 -2.39 10.36 10.48
C ILE A 38 -3.05 11.69 10.92
N PRO A 39 -4.00 12.25 10.14
CA PRO A 39 -4.66 13.51 10.48
C PRO A 39 -5.32 13.43 11.85
N GLU A 40 -5.32 14.49 12.65
CA GLU A 40 -5.88 14.47 14.01
C GLU A 40 -7.35 14.00 14.03
N GLU A 41 -8.16 14.52 13.11
CA GLU A 41 -9.60 14.24 12.99
C GLU A 41 -9.95 12.84 12.45
N ALA A 42 -8.98 12.08 11.95
CA ALA A 42 -9.25 10.77 11.39
C ALA A 42 -9.65 9.75 12.47
N THR A 43 -10.75 9.03 12.30
CA THR A 43 -11.18 7.98 13.24
C THR A 43 -11.00 6.56 12.69
N SER A 44 -10.93 6.43 11.37
CA SER A 44 -10.75 5.16 10.68
C SER A 44 -9.87 5.33 9.44
N PHE A 45 -9.42 4.20 8.91
CA PHE A 45 -8.63 4.16 7.68
C PHE A 45 -8.91 2.89 6.88
N ALA A 46 -8.56 2.90 5.61
CA ALA A 46 -8.50 1.71 4.76
C ALA A 46 -7.18 1.67 3.98
N PHE A 47 -6.71 0.48 3.64
CA PHE A 47 -5.57 0.32 2.75
C PHE A 47 -6.03 0.30 1.29
N ILE A 48 -5.44 1.15 0.47
CA ILE A 48 -5.62 1.18 -0.98
C ILE A 48 -4.58 0.22 -1.58
N TYR A 49 -5.05 -0.80 -2.29
CA TYR A 49 -4.16 -1.73 -2.99
C TYR A 49 -3.61 -1.10 -4.28
N PRO A 50 -2.38 -1.47 -4.70
CA PRO A 50 -1.86 -1.14 -6.02
C PRO A 50 -2.81 -1.59 -7.14
N SER A 51 -2.91 -0.77 -8.19
CA SER A 51 -3.77 -1.07 -9.34
C SER A 51 -3.05 -1.97 -10.35
N GLU A 52 -3.63 -3.16 -10.58
CA GLU A 52 -3.11 -4.11 -11.57
C GLU A 52 -3.16 -3.55 -13.00
N VAL A 53 -4.25 -2.85 -13.33
CA VAL A 53 -4.52 -2.28 -14.66
C VAL A 53 -3.50 -1.21 -15.02
N LEU A 54 -3.13 -0.35 -14.07
CA LEU A 54 -2.25 0.77 -14.34
C LEU A 54 -0.80 0.39 -14.55
N LYS A 55 -0.37 -0.75 -14.01
CA LYS A 55 0.98 -1.22 -14.27
C LYS A 55 1.19 -1.57 -15.75
N GLN A 56 0.18 -2.15 -16.39
CA GLN A 56 0.21 -2.42 -17.83
C GLN A 56 0.18 -1.13 -18.66
N ARG A 57 -0.29 -0.03 -18.06
CA ARG A 57 -0.46 1.29 -18.67
C ARG A 57 0.47 2.33 -18.04
N TRP A 58 1.62 1.93 -17.50
CA TRP A 58 2.49 2.85 -16.75
C TRP A 58 2.96 4.03 -17.62
N ASN A 59 3.28 3.77 -18.89
CA ASN A 59 3.62 4.82 -19.85
C ASN A 59 2.49 5.86 -19.98
N THR A 60 1.23 5.43 -19.96
CA THR A 60 0.07 6.34 -19.95
C THR A 60 0.01 7.15 -18.65
N MET A 61 0.32 6.56 -17.50
CA MET A 61 0.38 7.30 -16.24
C MET A 61 1.50 8.35 -16.25
N GLU A 62 2.68 8.01 -16.76
CA GLU A 62 3.79 8.97 -16.91
C GLU A 62 3.44 10.11 -17.88
N GLU A 63 2.73 9.81 -18.98
CA GLU A 63 2.17 10.84 -19.87
C GLU A 63 1.16 11.74 -19.14
N CYS A 64 0.24 11.15 -18.37
CA CYS A 64 -0.72 11.90 -17.56
C CYS A 64 -0.04 12.80 -16.53
N VAL A 65 1.04 12.33 -15.89
CA VAL A 65 1.82 13.12 -14.94
C VAL A 65 2.55 14.26 -15.64
N ARG A 66 3.25 13.99 -16.76
CA ARG A 66 3.93 15.03 -17.55
C ARG A 66 2.97 16.08 -18.12
N ALA A 67 1.75 15.67 -18.46
CA ALA A 67 0.70 16.57 -18.93
C ALA A 67 -0.02 17.32 -17.80
N GLY A 68 0.32 17.08 -16.52
CA GLY A 68 -0.35 17.71 -15.38
C GLY A 68 -1.78 17.23 -15.14
N VAL A 69 -2.21 16.15 -15.81
CA VAL A 69 -3.54 15.55 -15.65
C VAL A 69 -3.66 14.80 -14.33
N VAL A 70 -2.55 14.18 -13.88
CA VAL A 70 -2.45 13.41 -12.63
C VAL A 70 -1.24 13.90 -11.84
N SER A 71 -1.37 14.05 -10.53
CA SER A 71 -0.22 14.40 -9.69
C SER A 71 0.70 13.19 -9.50
N VAL A 72 1.99 13.44 -9.26
CA VAL A 72 3.00 12.40 -8.96
C VAL A 72 2.55 11.53 -7.77
N GLY A 73 1.95 12.14 -6.74
CA GLY A 73 1.46 11.42 -5.57
C GLY A 73 0.32 10.44 -5.90
N VAL A 74 -0.60 10.83 -6.78
CA VAL A 74 -1.66 9.92 -7.25
C VAL A 74 -1.08 8.77 -8.06
N ALA A 75 -0.11 9.04 -8.96
CA ALA A 75 0.56 7.98 -9.71
C ALA A 75 1.26 6.97 -8.77
N HIS A 76 1.95 7.44 -7.73
CA HIS A 76 2.57 6.55 -6.74
C HIS A 76 1.56 5.79 -5.88
N LEU A 77 0.44 6.41 -5.52
CA LEU A 77 -0.64 5.73 -4.83
C LEU A 77 -1.15 4.52 -5.64
N TYR A 78 -1.35 4.70 -6.95
CA TYR A 78 -1.75 3.60 -7.83
C TYR A 78 -0.67 2.53 -7.97
N GLN A 79 0.60 2.93 -7.97
CA GLN A 79 1.73 2.00 -8.16
C GLN A 79 2.04 1.17 -6.91
N ASN A 80 1.97 1.79 -5.73
CA ASN A 80 2.48 1.20 -4.48
C ASN A 80 1.37 0.94 -3.45
N GLY A 81 0.17 1.48 -3.67
CA GLY A 81 -0.87 1.52 -2.66
C GLY A 81 -0.62 2.61 -1.63
N GLY A 82 -1.48 2.63 -0.62
CA GLY A 82 -1.45 3.66 0.41
C GLY A 82 -2.56 3.49 1.44
N PHE A 83 -2.71 4.48 2.29
CA PHE A 83 -3.74 4.54 3.32
C PHE A 83 -4.64 5.74 3.03
N VAL A 84 -5.94 5.52 3.06
CA VAL A 84 -6.94 6.59 3.07
C VAL A 84 -7.50 6.70 4.48
N TYR A 85 -7.59 7.91 4.99
CA TYR A 85 -8.04 8.21 6.35
C TYR A 85 -9.39 8.92 6.31
N PHE A 86 -10.29 8.51 7.19
CA PHE A 86 -11.66 9.05 7.27
C PHE A 86 -11.93 9.62 8.66
N ASN A 87 -12.66 10.72 8.72
CA ASN A 87 -13.19 11.25 9.98
C ASN A 87 -14.41 10.47 10.48
N ASN A 88 -14.99 10.91 11.60
CA ASN A 88 -16.16 10.29 12.21
C ASN A 88 -17.45 10.35 11.36
N LYS A 89 -17.49 11.18 10.31
CA LYS A 89 -18.59 11.26 9.33
C LYS A 89 -18.33 10.40 8.09
N GLY A 90 -17.23 9.64 8.05
CA GLY A 90 -16.83 8.85 6.89
C GLY A 90 -16.28 9.67 5.72
N LYS A 91 -16.00 10.96 5.91
CA LYS A 91 -15.38 11.81 4.87
C LYS A 91 -13.86 11.58 4.85
N VAL A 92 -13.28 11.54 3.66
CA VAL A 92 -11.82 11.46 3.46
C VAL A 92 -11.15 12.71 3.99
N GLU A 93 -10.24 12.54 4.95
CA GLU A 93 -9.38 13.59 5.52
C GLU A 93 -8.06 13.69 4.77
N SER A 94 -7.43 12.54 4.52
CA SER A 94 -6.15 12.49 3.80
C SER A 94 -5.91 11.15 3.14
N VAL A 95 -4.92 11.13 2.24
CA VAL A 95 -4.38 9.92 1.63
C VAL A 95 -2.87 9.95 1.73
N THR A 96 -2.29 8.88 2.26
CA THR A 96 -0.84 8.70 2.37
C THR A 96 -0.40 7.54 1.48
N MET A 97 0.56 7.76 0.60
CA MET A 97 1.09 6.72 -0.29
C MET A 97 2.26 5.97 0.38
N ILE A 98 2.43 4.69 0.02
CA ILE A 98 3.64 3.96 0.36
C ILE A 98 4.73 4.32 -0.65
N VAL A 99 5.88 4.77 -0.16
CA VAL A 99 7.04 5.08 -1.00
C VAL A 99 8.14 4.05 -0.74
N SER A 100 8.66 3.46 -1.82
CA SER A 100 9.77 2.52 -1.73
C SER A 100 11.09 3.27 -1.67
N ALA A 101 12.10 2.70 -0.99
CA ALA A 101 13.45 3.26 -1.03
C ALA A 101 14.01 3.34 -2.46
N SER A 102 13.59 2.44 -3.36
CA SER A 102 13.94 2.49 -4.78
C SER A 102 13.33 3.69 -5.52
N THR A 103 12.22 4.25 -5.02
CA THR A 103 11.61 5.47 -5.55
C THR A 103 12.54 6.68 -5.40
N HIS A 104 13.52 6.63 -4.48
CA HIS A 104 14.56 7.66 -4.39
C HIS A 104 15.42 7.78 -5.65
N ARG A 105 15.58 6.70 -6.44
CA ARG A 105 16.26 6.79 -7.75
C ARG A 105 15.39 7.41 -8.84
N ALA A 106 14.06 7.34 -8.71
CA ALA A 106 13.13 8.00 -9.63
C ALA A 106 12.94 9.50 -9.31
N GLN A 107 13.48 9.99 -8.19
CA GLN A 107 13.39 11.40 -7.80
C GLN A 107 14.05 12.35 -8.80
N SER A 108 15.04 11.88 -9.57
CA SER A 108 15.66 12.66 -10.64
C SER A 108 14.70 13.05 -11.75
N TYR A 109 13.58 12.33 -11.93
CA TYR A 109 12.61 12.60 -12.99
C TYR A 109 11.56 13.65 -12.64
N PHE A 110 11.37 13.97 -11.35
CA PHE A 110 10.22 14.76 -10.90
C PHE A 110 10.55 16.08 -10.18
N ASN A 111 11.83 16.49 -10.08
CA ASN A 111 12.26 17.74 -9.44
C ASN A 111 11.54 18.02 -8.11
N LEU A 112 11.48 17.02 -7.23
CA LEU A 112 10.74 17.11 -5.98
C LEU A 112 11.48 18.06 -5.01
N THR A 113 10.75 18.97 -4.39
CA THR A 113 11.29 20.01 -3.49
C THR A 113 11.65 19.45 -2.10
N ASP A 114 12.45 20.19 -1.33
CA ASP A 114 12.85 19.81 0.04
C ASP A 114 11.67 19.59 1.01
N ASP A 115 10.54 20.28 0.80
CA ASP A 115 9.30 20.05 1.57
C ASP A 115 8.76 18.62 1.36
N PHE A 116 8.88 18.09 0.13
CA PHE A 116 8.54 16.71 -0.17
C PHE A 116 9.44 15.73 0.62
N HIS A 117 10.73 16.04 0.75
CA HIS A 117 11.67 15.23 1.51
C HIS A 117 11.37 15.21 3.02
N GLN A 118 10.96 16.33 3.62
CA GLN A 118 10.54 16.36 5.02
C GLN A 118 9.28 15.51 5.24
N ARG A 119 8.29 15.60 4.35
CA ARG A 119 7.07 14.78 4.43
C ARG A 119 7.35 13.29 4.23
N MET A 120 8.38 12.92 3.46
CA MET A 120 8.81 11.52 3.28
C MET A 120 9.53 10.90 4.50
N ARG A 121 9.82 11.68 5.55
CA ARG A 121 10.43 11.16 6.79
C ARG A 121 9.42 10.47 7.71
N SER A 122 8.12 10.70 7.52
CA SER A 122 7.11 9.91 8.22
C SER A 122 7.06 8.51 7.62
N ARG A 123 7.59 7.54 8.34
CA ARG A 123 7.65 6.16 7.89
C ARG A 123 6.82 5.32 8.84
N ILE A 124 5.86 4.59 8.27
CA ILE A 124 5.32 3.43 8.95
C ILE A 124 6.49 2.50 9.24
N GLN A 125 6.69 2.20 10.52
CA GLN A 125 7.74 1.31 10.96
C GLN A 125 7.17 -0.10 11.08
N PHE A 126 8.00 -1.08 10.74
CA PHE A 126 7.67 -2.48 10.85
C PHE A 126 8.56 -3.15 11.87
N HIS A 127 8.01 -4.09 12.62
CA HIS A 127 8.81 -4.99 13.45
C HIS A 127 9.61 -5.97 12.57
N ASN A 128 10.53 -6.71 13.20
CA ASN A 128 11.11 -7.91 12.60
C ASN A 128 10.00 -8.84 12.08
N PRO A 129 10.17 -9.44 10.89
CA PRO A 129 9.17 -10.31 10.33
C PRO A 129 9.03 -11.61 11.11
N TYR A 130 7.81 -12.10 11.18
CA TYR A 130 7.48 -13.40 11.76
C TYR A 130 7.17 -14.40 10.66
N VAL A 131 7.43 -15.68 10.93
CA VAL A 131 6.99 -16.77 10.06
C VAL A 131 5.47 -16.78 10.05
N LEU A 132 4.87 -16.87 8.86
CA LEU A 132 3.44 -17.02 8.69
C LEU A 132 3.11 -18.51 8.49
N PRO A 133 2.59 -19.22 9.50
CA PRO A 133 2.28 -20.64 9.38
C PRO A 133 1.22 -20.89 8.30
N SER A 134 1.37 -21.96 7.53
CA SER A 134 0.49 -22.26 6.39
C SER A 134 -0.99 -22.36 6.78
N TRP A 135 -1.30 -22.86 7.98
CA TRP A 135 -2.68 -22.93 8.48
C TRP A 135 -3.33 -21.55 8.63
N SER A 136 -2.54 -20.51 8.94
CA SER A 136 -3.04 -19.15 9.18
C SER A 136 -3.34 -18.38 7.89
N ILE A 137 -2.85 -18.85 6.74
CA ILE A 137 -3.12 -18.24 5.43
C ILE A 137 -4.62 -18.24 5.12
N LYS A 138 -5.32 -19.32 5.52
CA LYS A 138 -6.77 -19.46 5.35
C LYS A 138 -7.59 -18.49 6.24
N LEU A 139 -6.98 -17.95 7.30
CA LEU A 139 -7.62 -16.93 8.15
C LEU A 139 -7.64 -15.56 7.48
N ILE A 140 -6.70 -15.31 6.57
CA ILE A 140 -6.72 -14.12 5.74
C ILE A 140 -7.70 -14.37 4.60
N GLU A 141 -8.87 -13.72 4.68
CA GLU A 141 -9.94 -13.79 3.68
C GLU A 141 -9.36 -13.81 2.25
N ARG A 142 -9.75 -14.80 1.45
CA ARG A 142 -9.18 -15.06 0.11
C ARG A 142 -9.12 -13.81 -0.77
N VAL A 143 -10.17 -12.98 -0.69
CA VAL A 143 -10.31 -11.74 -1.47
C VAL A 143 -9.29 -10.65 -1.12
N ARG A 144 -8.54 -10.80 -0.01
CA ARG A 144 -7.51 -9.86 0.42
C ARG A 144 -6.13 -10.15 -0.17
N TRP A 145 -5.89 -11.35 -0.69
CA TRP A 145 -4.63 -11.69 -1.35
C TRP A 145 -4.55 -11.01 -2.71
N ARG A 146 -3.48 -10.26 -2.93
CA ARG A 146 -3.18 -9.59 -4.18
C ARG A 146 -1.84 -10.07 -4.72
N LYS A 147 -1.72 -10.15 -6.04
CA LYS A 147 -0.46 -10.54 -6.67
C LYS A 147 0.60 -9.48 -6.38
N VAL A 148 1.79 -9.95 -6.05
CA VAL A 148 2.93 -9.06 -5.88
C VAL A 148 3.37 -8.59 -7.24
N GLN A 149 3.29 -7.29 -7.46
CA GLN A 149 3.63 -6.70 -8.74
C GLN A 149 5.10 -6.28 -8.84
N ARG A 150 5.72 -5.98 -7.70
CA ARG A 150 7.07 -5.44 -7.62
C ARG A 150 8.13 -6.40 -8.19
N PRO A 151 8.89 -6.00 -9.23
CA PRO A 151 9.89 -6.89 -9.86
C PRO A 151 10.93 -7.43 -8.88
N ASP A 152 11.40 -6.60 -7.95
CA ASP A 152 12.39 -6.96 -6.94
C ASP A 152 11.87 -8.04 -5.96
N MET A 153 10.58 -8.00 -5.63
CA MET A 153 9.95 -9.02 -4.80
C MET A 153 9.64 -10.30 -5.58
N ARG A 154 9.17 -10.17 -6.83
CA ARG A 154 8.93 -11.32 -7.72
C ARG A 154 10.21 -12.08 -8.05
N GLY A 155 11.33 -11.37 -8.23
CA GLY A 155 12.65 -11.98 -8.42
C GLY A 155 13.11 -12.82 -7.23
N ARG A 156 12.47 -12.65 -6.06
CA ARG A 156 12.66 -13.48 -4.86
C ARG A 156 11.52 -14.50 -4.68
N HIS A 157 10.77 -14.81 -5.73
CA HIS A 157 9.65 -15.74 -5.76
C HIS A 157 8.43 -15.34 -4.89
N CYS A 158 8.36 -14.10 -4.39
CA CYS A 158 7.18 -13.64 -3.67
C CYS A 158 6.01 -13.50 -4.66
N LYS A 159 4.90 -14.21 -4.39
CA LYS A 159 3.76 -14.31 -5.32
C LYS A 159 2.59 -13.42 -4.92
N TYR A 160 2.22 -13.43 -3.64
CA TYR A 160 1.05 -12.70 -3.15
C TYR A 160 1.35 -11.96 -1.85
N PHE A 161 0.59 -10.89 -1.61
CA PHE A 161 0.60 -10.14 -0.36
C PHE A 161 -0.83 -9.79 0.08
N ALA A 162 -1.01 -9.53 1.36
CA ALA A 162 -2.29 -9.09 1.92
C ALA A 162 -2.08 -8.11 3.07
N TRP A 163 -3.05 -7.20 3.23
CA TRP A 163 -3.18 -6.36 4.41
C TRP A 163 -3.95 -7.09 5.52
N ILE A 164 -3.32 -7.19 6.69
CA ILE A 164 -3.92 -7.70 7.92
C ILE A 164 -4.41 -6.50 8.73
N LYS A 165 -5.68 -6.55 9.15
CA LYS A 165 -6.31 -5.42 9.86
C LYS A 165 -5.74 -5.24 11.26
N PRO A 166 -5.78 -4.03 11.83
CA PRO A 166 -5.56 -3.82 13.25
C PRO A 166 -6.42 -4.74 14.10
N ARG A 167 -5.80 -5.26 15.17
CA ARG A 167 -6.34 -6.19 16.18
C ARG A 167 -6.72 -7.57 15.65
N GLU A 168 -6.49 -7.87 14.38
CA GLU A 168 -6.64 -9.21 13.82
C GLU A 168 -5.58 -10.15 14.41
N PHE A 169 -6.01 -11.37 14.75
CA PHE A 169 -5.15 -12.43 15.26
C PHE A 169 -4.71 -13.33 14.10
N ILE A 170 -3.41 -13.38 13.85
CA ILE A 170 -2.81 -14.23 12.83
C ILE A 170 -1.60 -14.92 13.46
N ALA A 171 -1.48 -16.24 13.28
CA ALA A 171 -0.35 -17.02 13.78
C ALA A 171 -0.12 -16.91 15.30
N GLY A 172 -1.18 -16.70 16.10
CA GLY A 172 -1.06 -16.47 17.55
C GLY A 172 -0.63 -15.05 17.94
N HIS A 173 -0.42 -14.16 16.98
CA HIS A 173 -0.06 -12.76 17.23
C HIS A 173 -1.24 -11.82 17.00
N ARG A 174 -1.52 -10.96 17.98
CA ARG A 174 -2.46 -9.85 17.83
C ARG A 174 -1.70 -8.64 17.27
N ASN A 175 -2.12 -8.13 16.11
CA ASN A 175 -1.43 -7.02 15.45
C ASN A 175 -2.11 -5.67 15.80
N PRO A 176 -1.61 -4.86 16.75
CA PRO A 176 -2.33 -3.66 17.23
C PRO A 176 -2.57 -2.60 16.14
N TYR A 177 -1.69 -2.53 15.15
CA TYR A 177 -1.70 -1.51 14.10
C TYR A 177 -1.90 -2.10 12.68
N GLY A 178 -2.11 -3.41 12.59
CA GLY A 178 -2.14 -4.16 11.34
C GLY A 178 -0.76 -4.66 10.89
N ALA A 179 -0.71 -5.35 9.76
CA ALA A 179 0.51 -5.96 9.23
C ALA A 179 0.40 -6.21 7.72
N PHE A 180 1.52 -6.40 7.04
CA PHE A 180 1.53 -6.97 5.69
C PHE A 180 1.99 -8.42 5.73
N ALA A 181 1.20 -9.32 5.15
CA ALA A 181 1.58 -10.71 4.93
C ALA A 181 2.06 -10.91 3.49
N TYR A 182 3.01 -11.83 3.30
CA TYR A 182 3.58 -12.21 2.02
C TYR A 182 3.71 -13.73 1.94
N ILE A 183 3.29 -14.30 0.81
CA ILE A 183 3.38 -15.74 0.54
C ILE A 183 4.05 -16.02 -0.81
N PHE A 184 4.70 -17.17 -0.89
CA PHE A 184 5.58 -17.58 -2.00
C PHE A 184 4.98 -18.74 -2.84
N HIS A 185 3.69 -18.96 -2.68
CA HIS A 185 2.87 -19.97 -3.35
C HIS A 185 1.47 -19.37 -3.64
N ASP A 186 0.61 -20.09 -4.36
CA ASP A 186 -0.77 -19.65 -4.54
C ASP A 186 -1.58 -19.78 -3.22
N PRO A 187 -2.45 -18.82 -2.85
CA PRO A 187 -3.26 -18.91 -1.65
C PRO A 187 -4.09 -20.20 -1.52
N ASP A 188 -4.45 -20.82 -2.64
CA ASP A 188 -5.26 -22.05 -2.67
C ASP A 188 -4.43 -23.35 -2.74
N GLU A 189 -3.11 -23.23 -2.88
CA GLU A 189 -2.18 -24.36 -2.88
C GLU A 189 -1.65 -24.67 -1.47
N ILE A 190 -1.38 -25.95 -1.21
CA ILE A 190 -0.60 -26.36 -0.04
C ILE A 190 0.87 -26.03 -0.35
N PRO A 191 1.54 -25.17 0.45
CA PRO A 191 2.95 -24.85 0.21
C PRO A 191 3.84 -26.08 0.42
N THR A 192 4.90 -26.16 -0.37
CA THR A 192 6.03 -27.04 -0.03
C THR A 192 6.69 -26.58 1.27
N GLN A 193 7.46 -27.46 1.92
CA GLN A 193 8.17 -27.09 3.16
C GLN A 193 9.07 -25.85 2.95
N GLU A 194 9.75 -25.75 1.81
CA GLU A 194 10.59 -24.60 1.49
C GLU A 194 9.77 -23.32 1.28
N GLN A 195 8.62 -23.38 0.61
CA GLN A 195 7.74 -22.22 0.47
C GLN A 195 7.16 -21.77 1.82
N ALA A 196 6.75 -22.71 2.66
CA ALA A 196 6.23 -22.41 4.00
C ALA A 196 7.28 -21.69 4.86
N LYS A 197 8.55 -22.09 4.76
CA LYS A 197 9.68 -21.41 5.42
C LYS A 197 9.92 -19.99 4.91
N LEU A 198 9.38 -19.58 3.76
CA LEU A 198 9.52 -18.23 3.22
C LEU A 198 8.34 -17.32 3.55
N ASN A 199 7.17 -17.86 3.86
CA ASN A 199 5.98 -17.06 4.20
C ASN A 199 6.25 -16.18 5.43
N ARG A 200 5.97 -14.87 5.32
CA ARG A 200 6.25 -13.88 6.38
C ARG A 200 5.09 -12.95 6.58
N PHE A 201 4.96 -12.40 7.79
CA PHE A 201 4.22 -11.16 8.01
C PHE A 201 5.05 -10.13 8.77
N PHE A 202 4.78 -8.86 8.48
CA PHE A 202 5.51 -7.69 8.95
C PHE A 202 4.56 -6.80 9.75
N PRO A 203 4.52 -6.91 11.09
CA PRO A 203 3.67 -6.09 11.93
C PRO A 203 4.07 -4.62 11.89
N ILE A 204 3.08 -3.75 11.80
CA ILE A 204 3.32 -2.32 12.02
C ILE A 204 3.55 -2.10 13.52
N ILE A 205 4.52 -1.25 13.84
CA ILE A 205 4.82 -0.83 15.22
C ILE A 205 4.54 0.64 15.44
N SER A 206 4.28 0.99 16.70
CA SER A 206 4.26 2.39 17.14
C SER A 206 5.66 2.95 17.04
N ALA A 207 5.82 4.13 16.44
CA ALA A 207 7.07 4.86 16.57
C ALA A 207 7.28 5.23 18.05
N ALA A 208 8.48 4.92 18.57
CA ALA A 208 8.91 5.28 19.93
C ALA A 208 9.26 6.78 20.04
#